data_AF-A0A497QC63-F1
#
_entry.id   AF-A0A497QC63-F1
#
_cell.length_a   1.000
_cell.length_b   1.000
_cell.length_c   1.000
_cell.angle_alpha   90.00
_cell.angle_beta   90.00
_cell.angle_gamma   90.00
#
_symmetry.space_group_name_H-M   'P 1'
#
loop_
_entity.id
_entity.type
_entity.pdbx_description
1 polymer ?
#
loop_
_entity_poly.entity_id
_entity_poly.type
_entity_poly.pdbx_seq_one_letter_code
_entity_poly.pdbx_strand_id
1 'polypeptide(L)' 'MTLEVAIPDTSLTNVPGLREKTMKAGLIARALAIFRVNRIIVYKTGRLTSGQRRDAELLLRILQYMD' A
#
# COMPACT_ATOMS: atom_id res chain seq x y z
N MET A 1 -21.43 -5.94 -9.32
CA MET A 1 -20.50 -4.84 -9.70
C MET A 1 -19.19 -5.11 -8.99
N THR A 2 -18.05 -5.09 -9.70
CA THR A 2 -16.72 -5.28 -9.11
C THR A 2 -16.05 -3.92 -8.89
N LEU A 3 -15.40 -3.75 -7.75
CA LEU A 3 -14.64 -2.54 -7.43
C LEU A 3 -13.14 -2.87 -7.41
N GLU A 4 -12.37 -2.17 -8.23
CA GLU A 4 -10.91 -2.28 -8.27
C GLU A 4 -10.27 -0.96 -7.87
N VAL A 5 -9.16 -1.01 -7.14
CA VAL A 5 -8.44 0.18 -6.70
C VAL A 5 -6.96 0.07 -7.08
N ALA A 6 -6.45 1.11 -7.74
CA ALA A 6 -5.03 1.25 -8.06
C ALA A 6 -4.36 2.28 -7.15
N ILE A 7 -3.24 1.92 -6.53
CA ILE A 7 -2.42 2.79 -5.68
C ILE A 7 -0.95 2.76 -6.11
N PRO A 8 -0.20 3.88 -6.00
CA PRO A 8 1.20 3.90 -6.39
C PRO A 8 2.09 3.17 -5.38
N ASP A 9 3.19 2.58 -5.85
CA ASP A 9 4.27 2.03 -5.02
C ASP A 9 4.93 3.06 -4.09
N THR A 10 4.76 4.35 -4.37
CA THR A 10 5.21 5.47 -3.52
C THR A 10 4.24 5.81 -2.38
N SER A 11 3.16 5.03 -2.16
CA SER A 11 2.12 5.38 -1.17
C SER A 11 2.63 5.53 0.27
N LEU A 12 3.82 5.03 0.60
CA LEU A 12 4.41 5.12 1.94
C LEU A 12 5.63 6.07 2.03
N THR A 13 6.10 6.65 0.92
CA THR A 13 7.38 7.38 0.90
C THR A 13 7.37 8.73 1.60
N ASN A 14 6.17 9.28 1.85
CA ASN A 14 6.00 10.57 2.54
C ASN A 14 5.94 10.43 4.07
N VAL A 15 6.18 9.22 4.60
CA VAL A 15 6.10 8.90 6.02
C VAL A 15 7.49 8.52 6.54
N PRO A 16 7.96 9.05 7.67
CA PRO A 16 9.37 8.94 8.05
C PRO A 16 9.75 7.59 8.69
N GLY A 17 8.91 7.03 9.57
CA GLY A 17 9.24 5.86 10.38
C GLY A 17 8.48 4.59 9.98
N LEU A 18 9.04 3.43 10.39
CA LEU A 18 8.45 2.12 10.09
C LEU A 18 7.06 1.97 10.73
N ARG A 19 6.89 2.45 11.98
CA ARG A 19 5.61 2.39 12.70
C ARG A 19 4.51 3.14 11.94
N GLU A 20 4.80 4.36 11.51
CA GLU A 20 3.86 5.23 10.83
C GLU A 20 3.54 4.69 9.42
N LYS A 21 4.54 4.12 8.73
CA LYS A 21 4.33 3.42 7.45
C LYS A 21 3.40 2.23 7.60
N THR A 22 3.63 1.40 8.63
CA THR A 22 2.77 0.25 8.94
C THR A 22 1.34 0.70 9.28
N MET A 23 1.19 1.76 10.08
CA MET A 23 -0.12 2.33 10.40
C MET A 23 -0.85 2.83 9.15
N LYS A 24 -0.15 3.56 8.26
CA LYS A 24 -0.73 4.05 7.01
C LYS A 24 -1.16 2.90 6.09
N ALA A 25 -0.32 1.88 5.93
CA ALA A 25 -0.66 0.70 5.14
C ALA A 25 -1.87 -0.06 5.71
N GLY A 26 -1.96 -0.19 7.04
CA GLY A 26 -3.11 -0.80 7.71
C GLY A 26 -4.41 0.00 7.52
N LEU A 27 -4.34 1.34 7.53
CA LEU A 27 -5.49 2.19 7.20
C LEU A 27 -5.95 2.00 5.75
N ILE A 28 -5.01 1.93 4.81
CA ILE A 28 -5.30 1.63 3.40
C ILE A 28 -6.01 0.27 3.29
N ALA A 29 -5.43 -0.79 3.87
CA ALA A 29 -6.01 -2.13 3.85
C ALA A 29 -7.43 -2.16 4.42
N ARG A 30 -7.66 -1.51 5.57
CA ARG A 30 -8.99 -1.42 6.20
C ARG A 30 -9.99 -0.69 5.32
N ALA A 31 -9.60 0.41 4.69
CA ALA A 31 -10.49 1.14 3.78
C ALA A 31 -10.92 0.24 2.60
N LEU A 32 -9.97 -0.47 1.98
CA LEU A 32 -10.24 -1.39 0.88
C LEU A 32 -11.18 -2.52 1.31
N ALA A 33 -10.99 -3.08 2.51
CA ALA A 33 -11.86 -4.11 3.07
C ALA A 33 -13.28 -3.61 3.39
N ILE A 34 -13.42 -2.41 3.99
CA ILE A 34 -14.72 -1.79 4.30
C ILE A 34 -15.55 -1.60 3.03
N PHE A 35 -14.92 -1.12 1.95
CA PHE A 35 -15.58 -0.91 0.67
C PHE A 35 -15.66 -2.17 -0.21
N ARG A 36 -15.28 -3.35 0.33
CA ARG A 36 -15.33 -4.64 -0.38
C ARG A 36 -14.62 -4.60 -1.75
N VAL A 37 -13.46 -3.95 -1.80
CA VAL A 37 -12.63 -3.90 -3.01
C VAL A 37 -12.22 -5.32 -3.41
N ASN A 38 -12.48 -5.70 -4.65
CA ASN A 38 -12.23 -7.05 -5.16
C ASN A 38 -10.79 -7.25 -5.64
N ARG A 39 -10.12 -6.16 -6.06
CA ARG A 39 -8.77 -6.22 -6.58
C ARG A 39 -8.00 -4.94 -6.26
N ILE A 40 -6.81 -5.14 -5.71
CA ILE A 40 -5.88 -4.06 -5.35
C ILE A 40 -4.69 -4.13 -6.31
N ILE A 41 -4.40 -3.02 -6.97
CA ILE A 41 -3.30 -2.92 -7.95
C ILE A 41 -2.28 -1.94 -7.39
N VAL A 42 -1.10 -2.43 -7.02
CA VAL A 42 0.03 -1.56 -6.67
C VAL A 42 0.89 -1.34 -7.91
N TYR A 43 0.79 -0.16 -8.52
CA TYR A 43 1.51 0.15 -9.76
C TYR A 43 2.86 0.82 -9.49
N LYS A 44 3.85 0.51 -10.35
CA LYS A 44 5.19 1.07 -10.25
C LYS A 44 5.22 2.48 -10.84
N THR A 45 5.70 3.45 -10.06
CA THR A 45 5.84 4.84 -10.53
C THR A 45 7.20 5.11 -11.18
N GLY A 46 8.20 4.25 -10.94
CA GLY A 46 9.59 4.48 -11.36
C GLY A 46 10.31 5.57 -10.55
N ARG A 47 9.69 6.09 -9.47
CA ARG A 47 10.22 7.20 -8.66
C ARG A 47 10.86 6.77 -7.35
N LEU A 48 10.84 5.48 -7.02
CA LEU A 48 11.42 4.96 -5.79
C LEU A 48 12.95 4.98 -5.86
N THR A 49 13.57 5.63 -4.88
CA THR A 49 15.00 5.47 -4.62
C THR A 49 15.29 4.06 -4.08
N SER A 50 16.56 3.62 -4.12
CA SER A 50 16.97 2.31 -3.60
C SER A 50 16.52 2.07 -2.15
N GLY A 51 16.56 3.11 -1.30
CA GLY A 51 16.10 3.03 0.09
C GLY A 51 14.59 2.86 0.25
N GLN A 52 13.81 3.42 -0.67
CA GLN A 52 12.35 3.43 -0.65
C GLN A 52 11.72 2.16 -1.26
N ARG A 53 12.48 1.32 -1.96
CA ARG A 53 11.96 0.03 -2.47
C ARG A 53 11.40 -0.87 -1.37
N ARG A 54 11.99 -0.80 -0.17
CA ARG A 54 11.50 -1.50 1.02
C ARG A 54 10.12 -1.02 1.48
N ASP A 55 9.76 0.23 1.18
CA ASP A 55 8.45 0.77 1.53
C ASP A 55 7.36 0.17 0.64
N ALA A 56 7.63 0.00 -0.66
CA ALA A 56 6.72 -0.68 -1.57
C ALA A 56 6.54 -2.16 -1.17
N GLU A 57 7.61 -2.82 -0.75
CA GLU A 57 7.54 -4.19 -0.23
C GLU A 57 6.73 -4.28 1.07
N LEU A 58 6.93 -3.36 2.00
CA LEU A 58 6.15 -3.28 3.24
C LEU A 58 4.65 -3.09 2.94
N LEU A 59 4.31 -2.18 2.02
CA LEU A 59 2.93 -1.97 1.58
C LEU A 59 2.30 -3.27 1.07
N LEU A 60 2.98 -3.96 0.15
CA LEU A 60 2.50 -5.22 -0.41
C LEU A 60 2.32 -6.29 0.66
N ARG A 61 3.30 -6.47 1.55
CA ARG A 61 3.23 -7.46 2.63
C ARG A 61 2.07 -7.20 3.58
N ILE A 62 1.81 -5.93 3.95
CA ILE A 62 0.70 -5.59 4.84
C ILE A 62 -0.64 -5.81 4.14
N LEU A 63 -0.77 -5.41 2.87
CA LEU A 63 -1.99 -5.65 2.10
C LEU A 63 -2.27 -7.16 1.99
N GLN A 64 -1.27 -7.97 1.67
CA GLN A 64 -1.39 -9.43 1.59
C GLN A 64 -1.67 -10.11 2.93
N TYR A 65 -1.14 -9.55 4.03
CA TYR A 65 -1.38 -10.07 5.37
C TYR A 65 -2.81 -9.79 5.87
N MET A 66 -3.44 -8.73 5.36
CA MET A 66 -4.76 -8.25 5.81
C MET A 66 -5.91 -8.63 4.88
N ASP A 67 -5.62 -9.21 3.72
CA ASP A 67 -6.60 -9.81 2.81
C ASP A 67 -7.02 -11.20 3.31
#